data_AF-A0A3P9HPV7-F1
#
_entry.id   AF-A0A3P9HPV7-F1
#
_cell.length_a   1.000
_cell.length_b   1.000
_cell.length_c   1.000
_cell.angle_alpha   90.00
_cell.angle_beta   90.00
_cell.angle_gamma   90.00
#
_symmetry.space_group_name_H-M   'P 1'
#
loop_
_entity.id
_entity.type
_entity.pdbx_description
1 polymer ?
#
loop_
_entity_poly.entity_id
_entity_poly.type
_entity_poly.pdbx_seq_one_letter_code
_entity_poly.pdbx_strand_id
1 'polypeptide(L)'
;MLFLLLAVVCTQVDLHRSEMVTGTGEVDLSACAITYLGQEYSKTKVSIVNSSLSLCSPGQNPDCLLLVDLQVDRVFLEVVHEATNPGSRIHQSLPSIQSSSPCRLDAVVQDQSNNTQLFASIYNFGKQTVLEVNVTSFFTAANIDLVLVVTGNPVKQLSFPKARLDGHLILDISGCRYSNEIIYPGKSAQNDPTSCLNVTCSASADLSISTQCGSAEVCQLGTGCVPRPDVCSVTASTVIDFNGRLHPVADRCAYTLMEHRGDSAFHLLAGFRERRRRDMTFLDHLILRLPNATMFLGQGGEVRVSGQVLQLNETAQVVQGVELLKDRTGVTARMPSSNVTIYFDGTTAHVAGTPTGVAGLCGNPSDPSQTITLSEAKSATYSELGCEVQPADHVNKTMDCNSTAEHCKVVEHSAFASCRPHADPQPYLSACTDTLCNYPVADGLRCQFLKAYATTCNLQTGKTLQWREAVGCSKIQSSLFVFSQIFPKACGKNAVRRN
;
A
#
# COMPACT_ATOMS: atom_id res chain seq x y z
N MET A 1 56.02 8.49 -43.69
CA MET A 1 54.87 8.91 -44.53
C MET A 1 53.60 8.39 -43.89
N LEU A 2 52.69 9.32 -43.59
CA LEU A 2 51.53 9.18 -42.73
C LEU A 2 50.38 8.47 -43.48
N PHE A 3 49.81 7.41 -42.91
CA PHE A 3 48.53 6.84 -43.36
C PHE A 3 47.39 7.73 -42.83
N LEU A 4 46.71 8.46 -43.72
CA LEU A 4 45.46 9.16 -43.39
C LEU A 4 44.31 8.14 -43.37
N LEU A 5 43.74 7.92 -42.19
CA LEU A 5 42.41 7.33 -42.00
C LEU A 5 41.34 8.38 -42.36
N LEU A 6 40.62 8.16 -43.45
CA LEU A 6 39.36 8.86 -43.73
C LEU A 6 38.28 8.28 -42.80
N ALA A 7 38.02 8.97 -41.70
CA ALA A 7 36.83 8.74 -40.89
C ALA A 7 35.61 9.25 -41.68
N VAL A 8 34.82 8.33 -42.23
CA VAL A 8 33.47 8.65 -42.72
C VAL A 8 32.61 8.88 -41.48
N VAL A 9 32.36 10.14 -41.18
CA VAL A 9 31.35 10.55 -40.20
C VAL A 9 30.00 10.22 -40.84
N CYS A 10 29.40 9.09 -40.45
CA CYS A 10 27.97 8.87 -40.65
C CYS A 10 27.23 9.91 -39.81
N THR A 11 26.86 11.04 -40.41
CA THR A 11 25.81 11.89 -39.88
C THR A 11 24.53 11.04 -39.87
N GLN A 12 24.02 10.73 -38.69
CA GLN A 12 22.66 10.20 -38.53
C GLN A 12 21.73 11.27 -39.12
N VAL A 13 21.22 11.01 -40.32
CA VAL A 13 20.07 11.72 -40.84
C VAL A 13 18.92 11.19 -40.01
N ASP A 14 18.43 11.98 -39.05
CA ASP A 14 17.16 11.72 -38.38
C ASP A 14 16.09 11.64 -39.47
N LEU A 15 15.68 10.41 -39.77
CA LEU A 15 14.69 10.14 -40.79
C LEU A 15 13.38 10.73 -40.28
N HIS A 16 12.92 11.82 -40.90
CA HIS A 16 11.58 12.38 -40.66
C HIS A 16 10.55 11.27 -40.86
N ARG A 17 9.92 10.81 -39.78
CA ARG A 17 8.87 9.80 -39.84
C ARG A 17 7.53 10.52 -39.94
N SER A 18 7.19 10.96 -41.14
CA SER A 18 5.88 11.52 -41.44
C SER A 18 4.87 10.38 -41.65
N GLU A 19 3.87 10.26 -40.79
CA GLU A 19 2.81 9.24 -40.92
C GLU A 19 1.52 9.91 -41.40
N MET A 20 1.26 9.82 -42.71
CA MET A 20 0.08 10.43 -43.32
C MET A 20 -1.18 9.60 -43.00
N VAL A 21 -2.08 10.16 -42.21
CA VAL A 21 -3.40 9.58 -41.92
C VAL A 21 -4.48 10.44 -42.54
N THR A 22 -5.29 9.92 -43.46
CA THR A 22 -6.44 10.65 -44.04
C THR A 22 -7.73 10.24 -43.35
N GLY A 23 -8.36 11.17 -42.63
CA GLY A 23 -9.66 10.97 -41.98
C GLY A 23 -9.56 10.29 -40.62
N THR A 24 -9.60 8.96 -40.59
CA THR A 24 -9.49 8.17 -39.35
C THR A 24 -8.30 7.24 -39.40
N GLY A 25 -7.51 7.17 -38.34
CA GLY A 25 -6.39 6.24 -38.25
C GLY A 25 -5.75 6.23 -36.87
N GLU A 26 -4.67 5.47 -36.74
CA GLU A 26 -3.84 5.47 -35.54
C GLU A 26 -2.44 5.96 -35.92
N VAL A 27 -1.87 6.81 -35.08
CA VAL A 27 -0.53 7.37 -35.25
C VAL A 27 0.35 6.88 -34.10
N ASP A 28 1.54 6.39 -34.47
CA ASP A 28 2.57 5.99 -33.53
C ASP A 28 3.33 7.22 -33.00
N LEU A 29 3.16 7.51 -31.71
CA LEU A 29 3.81 8.61 -31.02
C LEU A 29 4.99 8.12 -30.16
N SER A 30 5.45 6.88 -30.29
CA SER A 30 6.55 6.35 -29.46
C SER A 30 7.84 7.18 -29.55
N ALA A 31 8.10 7.79 -30.71
CA ALA A 31 9.25 8.68 -30.93
C ALA A 31 9.05 10.10 -30.37
N CYS A 32 7.82 10.48 -30.03
CA CYS A 32 7.47 11.76 -29.42
C CYS A 32 6.21 11.58 -28.56
N ALA A 33 6.35 10.92 -27.42
CA ALA A 33 5.20 10.61 -26.58
C ALA A 33 4.55 11.91 -26.11
N ILE A 34 3.24 12.03 -26.28
CA ILE A 34 2.52 13.23 -25.88
C ILE A 34 1.98 13.01 -24.49
N THR A 35 2.39 13.88 -23.56
CA THR A 35 1.74 13.97 -22.26
C THR A 35 0.59 14.96 -22.36
N TYR A 36 -0.59 14.69 -21.84
CA TYR A 36 -1.54 15.77 -21.54
C TYR A 36 -2.32 15.44 -20.29
N LEU A 37 -2.57 16.46 -19.46
CA LEU A 37 -3.20 16.32 -18.16
C LEU A 37 -2.58 15.21 -17.27
N GLY A 38 -1.27 15.03 -17.37
CA GLY A 38 -0.49 14.13 -16.51
C GLY A 38 -0.45 12.67 -16.96
N GLN A 39 -0.99 12.35 -18.13
CA GLN A 39 -0.93 11.01 -18.71
C GLN A 39 -0.13 11.06 -20.02
N GLU A 40 0.84 10.15 -20.16
CA GLU A 40 1.66 10.01 -21.36
C GLU A 40 1.03 9.01 -22.34
N TYR A 41 1.04 9.37 -23.63
CA TYR A 41 0.49 8.60 -24.73
C TYR A 41 1.53 8.38 -25.81
N SER A 42 1.85 7.12 -26.06
CA SER A 42 2.73 6.67 -27.15
C SER A 42 1.98 6.30 -28.43
N LYS A 43 0.65 6.37 -28.42
CA LYS A 43 -0.21 6.17 -29.59
C LYS A 43 -1.44 7.06 -29.47
N THR A 44 -1.93 7.56 -30.60
CA THR A 44 -3.20 8.27 -30.65
C THR A 44 -4.04 7.80 -31.81
N LYS A 45 -5.34 7.59 -31.55
CA LYS A 45 -6.35 7.41 -32.57
C LYS A 45 -6.87 8.77 -32.98
N VAL A 46 -6.84 9.02 -34.28
CA VAL A 46 -7.28 10.27 -34.88
C VAL A 46 -8.58 9.99 -35.61
N SER A 47 -9.56 10.87 -35.41
CA SER A 47 -10.79 10.82 -36.19
C SER A 47 -11.37 12.20 -36.40
N ILE A 48 -12.05 12.35 -37.53
CA ILE A 48 -12.92 13.50 -37.80
C ILE A 48 -14.37 13.03 -37.66
N VAL A 49 -15.08 13.56 -36.67
CA VAL A 49 -16.48 13.22 -36.38
C VAL A 49 -17.27 14.51 -36.29
N ASN A 50 -18.36 14.64 -37.05
CA ASN A 50 -19.18 15.85 -37.08
C ASN A 50 -18.35 17.13 -37.29
N SER A 51 -17.45 17.12 -38.28
CA SER A 51 -16.54 18.24 -38.58
C SER A 51 -15.62 18.66 -37.43
N SER A 52 -15.42 17.79 -36.44
CA SER A 52 -14.55 18.00 -35.28
C SER A 52 -13.35 17.06 -35.35
N LEU A 53 -12.15 17.58 -35.12
CA LEU A 53 -10.93 16.78 -35.01
C LEU A 53 -10.84 16.20 -33.59
N SER A 54 -10.57 14.90 -33.51
CA SER A 54 -10.36 14.18 -32.26
C SER A 54 -9.01 13.47 -32.27
N LEU A 55 -8.24 13.68 -31.21
CA LEU A 55 -7.00 12.97 -30.90
C LEU A 55 -7.22 12.22 -29.59
N CYS A 56 -7.51 10.94 -29.69
CA CYS A 56 -7.89 10.10 -28.56
C CYS A 56 -6.80 9.08 -28.26
N SER A 57 -6.72 8.65 -27.00
CA SER A 57 -5.99 7.44 -26.64
C SER A 57 -6.72 6.19 -27.16
N PRO A 58 -6.02 5.07 -27.43
CA PRO A 58 -6.69 3.81 -27.75
C PRO A 58 -7.42 3.23 -26.52
N GLY A 59 -8.61 2.66 -26.71
CA GLY A 59 -9.34 1.95 -25.65
C GLY A 59 -10.84 2.26 -25.60
N GLN A 60 -11.51 1.69 -24.59
CA GLN A 60 -12.97 1.77 -24.44
C GLN A 60 -13.44 3.09 -23.80
N ASN A 61 -12.62 3.69 -22.93
CA ASN A 61 -12.86 4.99 -22.29
C ASN A 61 -11.66 5.91 -22.55
N PRO A 62 -11.52 6.40 -23.79
CA PRO A 62 -10.35 7.16 -24.16
C PRO A 62 -10.36 8.54 -23.51
N ASP A 63 -9.18 9.00 -23.14
CA ASP A 63 -8.90 10.41 -23.04
C ASP A 63 -8.77 10.99 -24.45
N CYS A 64 -9.29 12.20 -24.67
CA CYS A 64 -9.24 12.87 -25.96
C CYS A 64 -8.99 14.36 -25.85
N LEU A 65 -8.25 14.88 -26.84
CA LEU A 65 -8.21 16.29 -27.19
C LEU A 65 -9.10 16.50 -28.41
N LEU A 66 -10.17 17.30 -28.27
CA LEU A 66 -11.12 17.57 -29.34
C LEU A 66 -11.06 19.05 -29.73
N LEU A 67 -10.89 19.31 -31.03
CA LEU A 67 -11.15 20.64 -31.62
C LEU A 67 -12.45 20.55 -32.40
N VAL A 68 -13.48 21.25 -31.94
CA VAL A 68 -14.86 21.07 -32.43
C VAL A 68 -15.29 22.17 -33.40
N ASP A 69 -16.29 21.85 -34.21
CA ASP A 69 -16.95 22.76 -35.17
C ASP A 69 -16.01 23.40 -36.22
N LEU A 70 -14.95 22.69 -36.61
CA LEU A 70 -13.93 23.21 -37.53
C LEU A 70 -14.37 23.25 -39.00
N GLN A 71 -15.49 22.62 -39.36
CA GLN A 71 -15.96 22.48 -40.77
C GLN A 71 -14.95 21.76 -41.68
N VAL A 72 -14.28 20.73 -41.16
CA VAL A 72 -13.17 20.02 -41.81
C VAL A 72 -13.51 18.57 -42.15
N ASP A 73 -12.83 18.01 -43.16
CA ASP A 73 -12.95 16.59 -43.57
C ASP A 73 -11.60 15.87 -43.61
N ARG A 74 -10.48 16.60 -43.56
CA ARG A 74 -9.13 16.04 -43.68
C ARG A 74 -8.20 16.59 -42.61
N VAL A 75 -7.30 15.73 -42.15
CA VAL A 75 -6.19 16.08 -41.27
C VAL A 75 -4.95 15.36 -41.78
N PHE A 76 -3.80 15.99 -41.70
CA PHE A 76 -2.49 15.38 -41.93
C PHE A 76 -1.70 15.49 -40.64
N LEU A 77 -1.05 14.40 -40.23
CA LEU A 77 -0.28 14.37 -39.00
C LEU A 77 1.17 14.07 -39.29
N GLU A 78 2.05 14.73 -38.57
CA GLU A 78 3.49 14.56 -38.69
C GLU A 78 4.15 14.70 -37.32
N VAL A 79 4.99 13.73 -36.96
CA VAL A 79 5.85 13.86 -35.78
C VAL A 79 7.14 14.53 -36.23
N VAL A 80 7.41 15.71 -35.67
CA VAL A 80 8.56 16.54 -36.03
C VAL A 80 9.56 16.53 -34.88
N HIS A 81 10.80 16.10 -35.16
CA HIS A 81 11.93 16.09 -34.21
C HIS A 81 12.79 17.33 -34.37
N GLU A 82 12.19 18.50 -34.14
CA GLU A 82 12.88 19.78 -34.15
C GLU A 82 12.81 20.44 -32.78
N ALA A 83 13.98 20.79 -32.24
CA ALA A 83 14.07 21.33 -30.89
C ALA A 83 13.53 22.77 -30.82
N THR A 84 12.48 22.96 -30.01
CA THR A 84 12.00 24.28 -29.62
C THR A 84 12.66 24.70 -28.32
N ASN A 85 13.60 25.64 -28.41
CA ASN A 85 14.43 26.07 -27.29
C ASN A 85 13.88 27.30 -26.54
N PRO A 86 14.32 27.54 -25.30
CA PRO A 86 14.00 28.75 -24.55
C PRO A 86 14.26 30.04 -25.35
N GLY A 87 13.33 30.99 -25.24
CA GLY A 87 13.33 32.22 -26.02
C GLY A 87 12.40 32.20 -27.24
N SER A 88 11.86 31.02 -27.61
CA SER A 88 10.80 30.93 -28.62
C SER A 88 9.52 31.67 -28.19
N ARG A 89 8.60 31.90 -29.13
CA ARG A 89 7.30 32.53 -28.84
C ARG A 89 6.51 31.77 -27.77
N ILE A 90 6.61 30.43 -27.73
CA ILE A 90 5.97 29.60 -26.70
C ILE A 90 6.45 30.00 -25.30
N HIS A 91 7.76 30.14 -25.10
CA HIS A 91 8.32 30.52 -23.80
C HIS A 91 7.97 31.96 -23.41
N GLN A 92 7.81 32.85 -24.39
CA GLN A 92 7.37 34.23 -24.16
C GLN A 92 5.90 34.29 -23.72
N SER A 93 5.04 33.47 -24.36
CA SER A 93 3.61 33.37 -24.03
C SER A 93 3.34 32.59 -22.75
N LEU A 94 4.16 31.58 -22.44
CA LEU A 94 4.02 30.71 -21.28
C LEU A 94 5.33 30.68 -20.46
N PRO A 95 5.59 31.69 -19.60
CA PRO A 95 6.83 31.78 -18.83
C PRO A 95 7.05 30.65 -17.80
N SER A 96 6.00 29.87 -17.50
CA SER A 96 6.08 28.68 -16.65
C SER A 96 6.80 27.49 -17.31
N ILE A 97 7.02 27.55 -18.62
CA ILE A 97 7.71 26.52 -19.40
C ILE A 97 9.13 27.00 -19.65
N GLN A 98 10.11 26.27 -19.13
CA GLN A 98 11.53 26.65 -19.19
C GLN A 98 12.41 25.61 -19.89
N SER A 99 11.93 24.39 -20.07
CA SER A 99 12.63 23.32 -20.76
C SER A 99 12.54 23.50 -22.28
N SER A 100 13.42 22.85 -23.03
CA SER A 100 13.28 22.72 -24.48
C SER A 100 12.33 21.57 -24.82
N SER A 101 11.53 21.72 -25.88
CA SER A 101 10.77 20.62 -26.46
C SER A 101 11.60 19.95 -27.56
N PRO A 102 11.95 18.66 -27.46
CA PRO A 102 12.75 17.97 -28.48
C PRO A 102 11.93 17.55 -29.70
N CYS A 103 10.60 17.54 -29.59
CA CYS A 103 9.71 17.06 -30.64
C CYS A 103 8.28 17.58 -30.44
N ARG A 104 7.50 17.56 -31.53
CA ARG A 104 6.08 17.94 -31.55
C ARG A 104 5.28 17.08 -32.53
N LEU A 105 3.97 17.01 -32.32
CA LEU A 105 3.02 16.47 -33.29
C LEU A 105 2.33 17.62 -34.00
N ASP A 106 2.55 17.75 -35.31
CA ASP A 106 1.92 18.76 -36.16
C ASP A 106 0.69 18.15 -36.84
N ALA A 107 -0.41 18.88 -36.82
CA ALA A 107 -1.68 18.54 -37.44
C ALA A 107 -2.09 19.63 -38.43
N VAL A 108 -2.07 19.33 -39.72
CA VAL A 108 -2.55 20.21 -40.79
C VAL A 108 -4.01 19.86 -41.06
N VAL A 109 -4.93 20.76 -40.75
CA VAL A 109 -6.37 20.50 -40.85
C VAL A 109 -6.91 21.20 -42.08
N GLN A 110 -7.56 20.44 -42.97
CA GLN A 110 -8.04 20.91 -44.28
C GLN A 110 -9.54 20.67 -44.47
N ASP A 111 -10.13 21.48 -45.35
CA ASP A 111 -11.49 21.28 -45.85
C ASP A 111 -11.54 20.42 -47.13
N GLN A 112 -12.76 20.18 -47.62
CA GLN A 112 -13.02 19.36 -48.81
C GLN A 112 -12.36 19.90 -50.09
N SER A 113 -12.05 21.20 -50.10
CA SER A 113 -11.39 21.89 -51.21
C SER A 113 -9.86 21.91 -51.08
N ASN A 114 -9.30 21.16 -50.11
CA ASN A 114 -7.88 21.18 -49.73
C ASN A 114 -7.39 22.54 -49.22
N ASN A 115 -8.28 23.45 -48.81
CA ASN A 115 -7.82 24.67 -48.14
C ASN A 115 -7.41 24.31 -46.72
N THR A 116 -6.23 24.74 -46.31
CA THR A 116 -5.77 24.56 -44.93
C THR A 116 -6.50 25.54 -44.04
N GLN A 117 -7.30 25.02 -43.13
CA GLN A 117 -8.13 25.78 -42.20
C GLN A 117 -7.28 26.24 -41.00
N LEU A 118 -6.51 25.31 -40.42
CA LEU A 118 -5.59 25.61 -39.33
C LEU A 118 -4.43 24.61 -39.27
N PHE A 119 -3.39 25.00 -38.53
CA PHE A 119 -2.32 24.14 -38.07
C PHE A 119 -2.44 24.00 -36.55
N ALA A 120 -2.42 22.78 -36.03
CA ALA A 120 -2.38 22.52 -34.59
C ALA A 120 -1.11 21.73 -34.26
N SER A 121 -0.28 22.22 -33.35
CA SER A 121 1.00 21.62 -32.99
C SER A 121 1.00 21.31 -31.48
N ILE A 122 1.30 20.06 -31.12
CA ILE A 122 1.40 19.63 -29.72
C ILE A 122 2.87 19.39 -29.38
N TYR A 123 3.43 20.25 -28.55
CA TYR A 123 4.84 20.22 -28.16
C TYR A 123 5.02 19.44 -26.86
N ASN A 124 5.98 18.51 -26.87
CA ASN A 124 6.35 17.75 -25.69
C ASN A 124 7.48 18.48 -24.95
N PHE A 125 7.24 19.00 -23.75
CA PHE A 125 8.24 19.60 -22.86
C PHE A 125 8.58 18.69 -21.66
N GLY A 126 8.36 17.38 -21.82
CA GLY A 126 8.47 16.35 -20.79
C GLY A 126 7.14 16.15 -20.07
N LYS A 127 7.03 16.68 -18.85
CA LYS A 127 5.78 16.64 -18.07
C LYS A 127 4.83 17.78 -18.42
N GLN A 128 5.35 18.83 -19.06
CA GLN A 128 4.57 19.94 -19.58
C GLN A 128 4.30 19.75 -21.07
N THR A 129 3.17 20.27 -21.52
CA THR A 129 2.72 20.15 -22.90
C THR A 129 2.00 21.41 -23.33
N VAL A 130 2.34 21.86 -24.55
CA VAL A 130 1.75 23.04 -25.15
C VAL A 130 0.99 22.65 -26.40
N LEU A 131 -0.22 23.18 -26.53
CA LEU A 131 -0.98 23.19 -27.77
C LEU A 131 -0.86 24.57 -28.41
N GLU A 132 -0.31 24.63 -29.60
CA GLU A 132 -0.32 25.81 -30.46
C GLU A 132 -1.32 25.60 -31.60
N VAL A 133 -2.19 26.58 -31.86
CA VAL A 133 -3.13 26.55 -32.98
C VAL A 133 -2.99 27.83 -33.79
N ASN A 134 -2.64 27.69 -35.06
CA ASN A 134 -2.50 28.79 -36.02
C ASN A 134 -3.61 28.68 -37.06
N VAL A 135 -4.50 29.69 -37.11
CA VAL A 135 -5.61 29.73 -38.08
C VAL A 135 -5.21 30.47 -39.34
N THR A 136 -5.70 30.02 -40.49
CA THR A 136 -5.41 30.66 -41.77
C THR A 136 -6.51 31.65 -42.17
N SER A 137 -6.33 32.32 -43.31
CA SER A 137 -7.37 33.13 -43.94
C SER A 137 -8.60 32.32 -44.38
N PHE A 138 -8.46 31.00 -44.57
CA PHE A 138 -9.56 30.12 -44.97
C PHE A 138 -10.45 29.69 -43.79
N PHE A 139 -9.98 29.85 -42.55
CA PHE A 139 -10.75 29.53 -41.35
C PHE A 139 -11.99 30.42 -41.23
N THR A 140 -13.19 29.85 -41.35
CA THR A 140 -14.45 30.62 -41.36
C THR A 140 -15.19 30.62 -40.02
N ALA A 141 -14.90 29.69 -39.12
CA ALA A 141 -15.58 29.61 -37.83
C ALA A 141 -15.27 30.83 -36.95
N ALA A 142 -16.26 31.21 -36.12
CA ALA A 142 -16.16 32.38 -35.24
C ALA A 142 -15.24 32.14 -34.04
N ASN A 143 -15.17 30.90 -33.56
CA ASN A 143 -14.39 30.49 -32.41
C ASN A 143 -13.52 29.26 -32.72
N ILE A 144 -12.49 29.06 -31.91
CA ILE A 144 -11.81 27.78 -31.76
C ILE A 144 -12.30 27.18 -30.44
N ASP A 145 -13.00 26.05 -30.53
CA ASP A 145 -13.55 25.37 -29.37
C ASP A 145 -12.75 24.11 -29.07
N LEU A 146 -12.18 24.04 -27.87
CA LEU A 146 -11.37 22.94 -27.38
C LEU A 146 -12.09 22.20 -26.25
N VAL A 147 -12.27 20.89 -26.41
CA VAL A 147 -12.83 20.02 -25.37
C VAL A 147 -11.78 18.99 -24.96
N LEU A 148 -11.48 18.96 -23.66
CA LEU A 148 -10.67 17.93 -23.03
C LEU A 148 -11.60 16.87 -22.48
N VAL A 149 -11.40 15.63 -22.90
CA VAL A 149 -12.14 14.45 -22.46
C VAL A 149 -11.19 13.56 -21.68
N VAL A 150 -11.62 13.11 -20.50
CA VAL A 150 -10.89 12.18 -19.66
C VAL A 150 -11.81 11.04 -19.30
N THR A 151 -11.33 9.81 -19.51
CA THR A 151 -12.09 8.57 -19.32
C THR A 151 -13.48 8.61 -19.98
N GLY A 152 -13.58 9.21 -21.17
CA GLY A 152 -14.82 9.36 -21.93
C GLY A 152 -15.73 10.52 -21.50
N ASN A 153 -15.40 11.28 -20.44
CA ASN A 153 -16.20 12.40 -19.96
C ASN A 153 -15.53 13.75 -20.27
N PRO A 154 -16.28 14.76 -20.77
CA PRO A 154 -15.73 16.10 -20.96
C PRO A 154 -15.45 16.75 -19.60
N VAL A 155 -14.18 17.10 -19.37
CA VAL A 155 -13.70 17.67 -18.10
C VAL A 155 -13.39 19.16 -18.20
N LYS A 156 -13.15 19.68 -19.40
CA LYS A 156 -12.93 21.10 -19.65
C LYS A 156 -13.30 21.46 -21.08
N GLN A 157 -14.01 22.57 -21.22
CA GLN A 157 -14.37 23.15 -22.51
C GLN A 157 -13.92 24.61 -22.53
N LEU A 158 -13.16 24.97 -23.55
CA LEU A 158 -12.61 26.30 -23.75
C LEU A 158 -13.05 26.81 -25.12
N SER A 159 -13.42 28.10 -25.18
CA SER A 159 -13.84 28.75 -26.40
C SER A 159 -13.04 30.03 -26.62
N PHE A 160 -12.40 30.14 -27.78
CA PHE A 160 -11.53 31.26 -28.13
C PHE A 160 -12.06 32.00 -29.35
N PRO A 161 -12.55 33.24 -29.21
CA PRO A 161 -13.05 34.01 -30.34
C PRO A 161 -11.94 34.35 -31.33
N LYS A 162 -12.12 34.00 -32.61
CA LYS A 162 -11.16 34.27 -33.69
C LYS A 162 -10.77 35.75 -33.75
N ALA A 163 -11.73 36.65 -33.55
CA ALA A 163 -11.50 38.11 -33.56
C ALA A 163 -10.52 38.60 -32.47
N ARG A 164 -10.28 37.78 -31.44
CA ARG A 164 -9.35 38.06 -30.34
C ARG A 164 -7.99 37.37 -30.53
N LEU A 165 -7.87 36.50 -31.53
CA LEU A 165 -6.64 35.82 -31.88
C LEU A 165 -5.92 36.64 -32.95
N ASP A 166 -4.65 36.96 -32.73
CA ASP A 166 -3.77 37.51 -33.78
C ASP A 166 -3.30 36.37 -34.70
N GLY A 167 -4.25 35.59 -35.23
CA GLY A 167 -4.02 34.40 -36.04
C GLY A 167 -3.43 33.18 -35.32
N HIS A 168 -3.08 33.30 -34.03
CA HIS A 168 -2.44 32.22 -33.27
C HIS A 168 -3.00 32.11 -31.84
N LEU A 169 -2.93 30.89 -31.29
CA LEU A 169 -3.37 30.52 -29.96
C LEU A 169 -2.32 29.59 -29.34
N ILE A 170 -1.80 29.93 -28.16
CA ILE A 170 -0.83 29.10 -27.43
C ILE A 170 -1.43 28.77 -26.06
N LEU A 171 -1.54 27.49 -25.76
CA LEU A 171 -2.23 26.96 -24.58
C LEU A 171 -1.36 25.97 -23.83
N ASP A 172 -1.24 26.17 -22.52
CA ASP A 172 -0.72 25.16 -21.61
C ASP A 172 -1.81 24.11 -21.35
N ILE A 173 -1.57 22.88 -21.79
CA ILE A 173 -2.46 21.73 -21.57
C ILE A 173 -1.83 20.70 -20.62
N SER A 174 -0.85 21.14 -19.82
CA SER A 174 -0.21 20.35 -18.79
C SER A 174 -1.15 20.08 -17.61
N GLY A 175 -0.80 19.09 -16.80
CA GLY A 175 -1.48 18.79 -15.54
C GLY A 175 -0.90 17.54 -14.90
N CYS A 176 -1.42 17.20 -13.72
CA CYS A 176 -1.12 15.96 -13.04
C CYS A 176 -2.40 15.14 -12.88
N ARG A 177 -2.26 13.81 -12.85
CA ARG A 177 -3.37 12.89 -12.60
C ARG A 177 -3.16 12.11 -11.32
N TYR A 178 -4.16 12.10 -10.45
CA TYR A 178 -4.17 11.29 -9.24
C TYR A 178 -5.58 10.73 -9.00
N SER A 179 -5.71 9.41 -8.86
CA SER A 179 -7.01 8.74 -8.68
C SER A 179 -8.09 9.17 -9.69
N ASN A 180 -7.69 9.40 -10.95
CA ASN A 180 -8.51 9.94 -12.05
C ASN A 180 -8.99 11.39 -11.90
N GLU A 181 -8.59 12.09 -10.84
CA GLU A 181 -8.74 13.54 -10.72
C GLU A 181 -7.60 14.26 -11.47
N ILE A 182 -7.93 15.41 -12.05
CA ILE A 182 -6.99 16.26 -12.77
C ILE A 182 -6.63 17.43 -11.87
N ILE A 183 -5.34 17.60 -11.62
CA ILE A 183 -4.80 18.70 -10.83
C ILE A 183 -4.00 19.59 -11.78
N TYR A 184 -4.44 20.83 -11.96
CA TYR A 184 -3.74 21.77 -12.85
C TYR A 184 -2.38 22.20 -12.25
N PRO A 185 -1.41 22.60 -13.08
CA PRO A 185 -0.11 23.04 -12.61
C PRO A 185 -0.22 24.16 -11.58
N GLY A 186 0.55 24.05 -10.49
CA GLY A 186 0.54 24.99 -9.36
C GLY A 186 -0.69 24.90 -8.45
N LYS A 187 -1.51 23.85 -8.59
CA LYS A 187 -2.68 23.58 -7.73
C LYS A 187 -2.49 22.31 -6.90
N SER A 188 -3.30 22.21 -5.87
CA SER A 188 -3.45 21.01 -5.05
C SER A 188 -4.77 20.33 -5.39
N ALA A 189 -4.85 19.01 -5.21
CA ALA A 189 -6.11 18.31 -5.17
C ALA A 189 -7.01 18.90 -4.07
N GLN A 190 -8.32 18.70 -4.17
CA GLN A 190 -9.18 19.04 -3.05
C GLN A 190 -8.74 18.25 -1.81
N ASN A 191 -8.59 18.96 -0.68
CA ASN A 191 -8.23 18.34 0.57
C ASN A 191 -9.38 17.45 1.03
N ASP A 192 -9.24 16.14 0.83
CA ASP A 192 -10.02 15.15 1.57
C ASP A 192 -9.28 14.83 2.87
N PRO A 193 -9.70 15.37 4.02
CA PRO A 193 -9.06 15.11 5.30
C PRO A 193 -9.11 13.63 5.69
N THR A 194 -9.99 12.84 5.07
CA THR A 194 -10.09 11.39 5.31
C THR A 194 -9.06 10.57 4.52
N SER A 195 -8.43 11.18 3.51
CA SER A 195 -7.34 10.58 2.73
C SER A 195 -5.97 10.73 3.40
N CYS A 196 -5.81 11.72 4.29
CA CYS A 196 -4.56 12.12 4.93
C CYS A 196 -3.39 12.41 3.99
N LEU A 197 -3.67 12.66 2.70
CA LEU A 197 -2.64 12.88 1.69
C LEU A 197 -2.70 14.33 1.21
N ASN A 198 -1.54 14.95 1.09
CA ASN A 198 -1.39 16.19 0.37
C ASN A 198 -0.92 15.85 -1.04
N VAL A 199 -1.79 16.09 -2.01
CA VAL A 199 -1.54 15.79 -3.42
C VAL A 199 -1.44 17.11 -4.14
N THR A 200 -0.25 17.43 -4.64
CA THR A 200 0.01 18.71 -5.31
C THR A 200 0.62 18.49 -6.68
N CYS A 201 0.22 19.34 -7.63
CA CYS A 201 0.83 19.44 -8.94
C CYS A 201 1.70 20.69 -8.97
N SER A 202 3.01 20.54 -9.15
CA SER A 202 3.92 21.68 -9.25
C SER A 202 3.60 22.55 -10.48
N ALA A 203 4.20 23.74 -10.56
CA ALA A 203 4.09 24.58 -11.76
C ALA A 203 4.70 23.91 -13.01
N SER A 204 5.65 22.99 -12.83
CA SER A 204 6.27 22.17 -13.88
C SER A 204 5.53 20.85 -14.15
N ALA A 205 4.29 20.71 -13.66
CA ALA A 205 3.46 19.51 -13.77
C ALA A 205 4.08 18.24 -13.13
N ASP A 206 4.83 18.42 -12.04
CA ASP A 206 5.29 17.32 -11.20
C ASP A 206 4.24 16.99 -10.14
N LEU A 207 3.76 15.75 -10.15
CA LEU A 207 2.89 15.23 -9.09
C LEU A 207 3.75 14.91 -7.86
N SER A 208 3.43 15.53 -6.73
CA SER A 208 3.98 15.17 -5.43
C SER A 208 2.87 14.76 -4.48
N ILE A 209 3.06 13.59 -3.86
CA ILE A 209 2.15 13.02 -2.87
C ILE A 209 2.91 12.94 -1.55
N SER A 210 2.40 13.59 -0.52
CA SER A 210 2.97 13.55 0.83
C SER A 210 1.89 13.26 1.87
N THR A 211 2.30 12.84 3.06
CA THR A 211 1.38 12.65 4.20
C THR A 211 1.04 14.00 4.83
N GLN A 212 -0.22 14.20 5.19
CA GLN A 212 -0.66 15.32 6.02
C GLN A 212 -0.40 15.06 7.52
N CYS A 213 -0.30 13.79 7.91
CA CYS A 213 -0.14 13.42 9.32
C CYS A 213 1.24 13.77 9.84
N GLY A 214 1.28 14.23 11.10
CA GLY A 214 2.52 14.49 11.82
C GLY A 214 3.32 13.22 12.10
N SER A 215 4.55 13.39 12.60
CA SER A 215 5.45 12.27 12.90
C SER A 215 4.95 11.33 14.00
N ALA A 216 4.04 11.79 14.86
CA ALA A 216 3.40 11.04 15.94
C ALA A 216 1.99 10.51 15.57
N GLU A 217 1.56 10.72 14.33
CA GLU A 217 0.23 10.33 13.84
C GLU A 217 0.34 9.22 12.79
N VAL A 218 -0.79 8.58 12.52
CA VAL A 218 -0.99 7.63 11.45
C VAL A 218 -2.29 7.96 10.72
N CYS A 219 -2.33 7.72 9.41
CA CYS A 219 -3.55 7.90 8.65
C CYS A 219 -4.49 6.71 8.87
N GLN A 220 -5.71 6.99 9.34
CA GLN A 220 -6.79 6.04 9.36
C GLN A 220 -7.84 6.44 8.30
N LEU A 221 -7.97 5.62 7.26
CA LEU A 221 -8.89 5.86 6.15
C LEU A 221 -10.31 6.12 6.67
N GLY A 222 -10.93 7.21 6.21
CA GLY A 222 -12.26 7.63 6.65
C GLY A 222 -12.28 8.49 7.92
N THR A 223 -11.23 8.44 8.74
CA THR A 223 -11.12 9.20 10.01
C THR A 223 -10.12 10.35 9.92
N GLY A 224 -9.08 10.21 9.10
CA GLY A 224 -7.99 11.18 8.96
C GLY A 224 -6.79 10.83 9.84
N CYS A 225 -5.99 11.83 10.19
CA CYS A 225 -4.82 11.65 11.04
C CYS A 225 -5.23 11.42 12.50
N VAL A 226 -4.80 10.29 13.05
CA VAL A 226 -5.04 9.92 14.44
C VAL A 226 -3.71 9.69 15.16
N PRO A 227 -3.64 9.86 16.49
CA PRO A 227 -2.44 9.50 17.25
C PRO A 227 -2.01 8.07 16.93
N ARG A 228 -0.71 7.89 16.71
CA ARG A 228 -0.16 6.54 16.51
C ARG A 228 -0.49 5.67 17.71
N PRO A 229 -1.07 4.48 17.52
CA PRO A 229 -1.38 3.60 18.64
C PRO A 229 -0.09 3.03 19.25
N ASP A 230 -0.10 2.90 20.58
CA ASP A 230 0.84 2.03 21.27
C ASP A 230 0.44 0.57 21.04
N VAL A 231 1.42 -0.34 21.01
CA VAL A 231 1.14 -1.76 20.75
C VAL A 231 1.82 -2.63 21.79
N CYS A 232 1.00 -3.32 22.58
CA CYS A 232 1.41 -4.44 23.42
C CYS A 232 1.28 -5.72 22.60
N SER A 233 2.24 -6.62 22.67
CA SER A 233 2.26 -7.86 21.89
C SER A 233 2.49 -9.07 22.77
N VAL A 234 1.91 -10.20 22.41
CA VAL A 234 2.23 -11.51 23.00
C VAL A 234 2.71 -12.41 21.88
N THR A 235 3.95 -12.87 21.98
CA THR A 235 4.57 -13.74 20.98
C THR A 235 5.27 -14.90 21.66
N ALA A 236 5.03 -16.12 21.16
CA ALA A 236 5.40 -17.35 21.84
C ALA A 236 4.93 -17.35 23.31
N SER A 237 5.85 -17.25 24.27
CA SER A 237 5.57 -17.24 25.70
C SER A 237 5.91 -15.90 26.37
N THR A 238 6.09 -14.83 25.60
CA THR A 238 6.53 -13.53 26.12
C THR A 238 5.50 -12.45 25.83
N VAL A 239 5.12 -11.69 26.86
CA VAL A 239 4.40 -10.42 26.69
C VAL A 239 5.43 -9.30 26.53
N ILE A 240 5.26 -8.49 25.50
CA ILE A 240 6.01 -7.27 25.23
C ILE A 240 5.04 -6.13 25.52
N ASP A 241 5.29 -5.38 26.59
CA ASP A 241 4.39 -4.32 27.03
C ASP A 241 4.47 -3.07 26.13
N PHE A 242 3.63 -2.07 26.39
CA PHE A 242 3.60 -0.83 25.60
C PHE A 242 4.92 -0.06 25.60
N ASN A 243 5.77 -0.27 26.60
CA ASN A 243 7.08 0.36 26.71
C ASN A 243 8.22 -0.55 26.23
N GLY A 244 7.90 -1.69 25.61
CA GLY A 244 8.87 -2.64 25.08
C GLY A 244 9.54 -3.53 26.14
N ARG A 245 9.04 -3.56 27.39
CA ARG A 245 9.57 -4.46 28.42
C ARG A 245 9.03 -5.87 28.21
N LEU A 246 9.87 -6.85 28.54
CA LEU A 246 9.57 -8.27 28.35
C LEU A 246 9.07 -8.87 29.66
N HIS A 247 7.95 -9.60 29.58
CA HIS A 247 7.41 -10.42 30.66
C HIS A 247 7.31 -11.88 30.17
N PRO A 248 8.37 -12.68 30.37
CA PRO A 248 8.37 -14.10 30.00
C PRO A 248 7.42 -14.91 30.88
N VAL A 249 6.58 -15.71 30.25
CA VAL A 249 5.65 -16.65 30.88
C VAL A 249 6.23 -18.06 30.70
N ALA A 250 6.34 -18.79 31.81
CA ALA A 250 6.99 -20.10 31.85
C ALA A 250 6.04 -21.25 32.26
N ASP A 251 4.75 -20.95 32.41
CA ASP A 251 3.75 -21.88 32.90
C ASP A 251 2.46 -21.82 32.07
N ARG A 252 1.45 -22.60 32.48
CA ARG A 252 0.16 -22.73 31.77
C ARG A 252 -0.93 -21.81 32.32
N CYS A 253 -0.58 -20.89 33.21
CA CYS A 253 -1.56 -20.07 33.88
C CYS A 253 -2.14 -19.03 32.91
N ALA A 254 -3.28 -18.45 33.29
CA ALA A 254 -3.85 -17.32 32.58
C ALA A 254 -3.41 -16.01 33.24
N TYR A 255 -2.99 -15.04 32.43
CA TYR A 255 -2.48 -13.75 32.90
C TYR A 255 -3.29 -12.59 32.35
N THR A 256 -3.50 -11.59 33.20
CA THR A 256 -4.13 -10.31 32.83
C THR A 256 -3.18 -9.53 31.93
N LEU A 257 -3.55 -9.39 30.66
CA LEU A 257 -2.86 -8.50 29.74
C LEU A 257 -3.26 -7.05 30.00
N MET A 258 -4.57 -6.82 30.14
CA MET A 258 -5.12 -5.48 30.29
C MET A 258 -6.48 -5.52 30.98
N GLU A 259 -6.67 -4.68 31.98
CA GLU A 259 -7.92 -4.44 32.68
C GLU A 259 -8.20 -2.94 32.66
N HIS A 260 -9.40 -2.56 32.23
CA HIS A 260 -9.92 -1.21 32.35
C HIS A 260 -11.14 -1.22 33.26
N ARG A 261 -11.24 -0.23 34.15
CA ARG A 261 -12.37 -0.06 35.07
C ARG A 261 -13.13 1.21 34.72
N GLY A 262 -14.46 1.19 34.91
CA GLY A 262 -15.34 2.32 34.61
C GLY A 262 -16.40 1.98 33.56
N ASP A 263 -16.89 2.99 32.86
CA ASP A 263 -18.03 2.85 31.94
C ASP A 263 -17.72 2.03 30.69
N SER A 264 -16.44 1.90 30.31
CA SER A 264 -15.96 1.05 29.22
C SER A 264 -15.18 -0.17 29.73
N ALA A 265 -15.55 -0.70 30.90
CA ALA A 265 -14.81 -1.77 31.55
C ALA A 265 -14.64 -3.02 30.68
N PHE A 266 -13.42 -3.53 30.63
CA PHE A 266 -13.09 -4.81 30.03
C PHE A 266 -11.90 -5.44 30.74
N HIS A 267 -11.77 -6.75 30.63
CA HIS A 267 -10.64 -7.50 31.18
C HIS A 267 -10.17 -8.53 30.15
N LEU A 268 -8.99 -8.27 29.59
CA LEU A 268 -8.32 -9.10 28.61
C LEU A 268 -7.25 -9.96 29.29
N LEU A 269 -7.35 -11.27 29.09
CA LEU A 269 -6.39 -12.25 29.57
C LEU A 269 -5.80 -13.09 28.43
N ALA A 270 -4.58 -13.58 28.64
CA ALA A 270 -3.93 -14.57 27.79
C ALA A 270 -3.77 -15.90 28.54
N GLY A 271 -4.18 -16.98 27.89
CA GLY A 271 -3.94 -18.35 28.35
C GLY A 271 -2.79 -18.99 27.60
N PHE A 272 -1.97 -19.76 28.31
CA PHE A 272 -0.78 -20.41 27.78
C PHE A 272 -0.90 -21.94 27.89
N ARG A 273 -0.48 -22.66 26.85
CA ARG A 273 -0.45 -24.14 26.83
C ARG A 273 0.77 -24.67 26.11
N GLU A 274 1.18 -25.87 26.46
CA GLU A 274 2.21 -26.59 25.73
C GLU A 274 1.73 -26.92 24.30
N ARG A 275 2.67 -27.03 23.37
CA ARG A 275 2.39 -27.49 22.00
C ARG A 275 2.90 -28.92 21.80
N ARG A 276 3.65 -29.17 20.73
CA ARG A 276 4.17 -30.50 20.39
C ARG A 276 5.07 -31.07 21.49
N ARG A 277 5.96 -30.23 22.04
CA ARG A 277 6.74 -30.59 23.21
C ARG A 277 6.08 -30.00 24.45
N ARG A 278 6.29 -30.69 25.58
CA ARG A 278 5.78 -30.27 26.87
C ARG A 278 6.70 -29.30 27.57
N ASP A 279 7.95 -29.12 27.15
CA ASP A 279 8.99 -28.32 27.82
C ASP A 279 8.78 -26.80 27.78
N MET A 280 7.87 -26.30 26.95
CA MET A 280 7.58 -24.87 26.82
C MET A 280 6.09 -24.61 26.56
N THR A 281 5.56 -23.54 27.15
CA THR A 281 4.20 -23.05 26.88
C THR A 281 4.20 -21.95 25.84
N PHE A 282 3.09 -21.81 25.14
CA PHE A 282 2.88 -20.80 24.12
C PHE A 282 1.50 -20.17 24.31
N LEU A 283 1.34 -18.93 23.86
CA LEU A 283 0.03 -18.32 23.73
C LEU A 283 -0.90 -19.27 22.95
N ASP A 284 -2.03 -19.56 23.58
CA ASP A 284 -3.01 -20.52 23.08
C ASP A 284 -4.34 -19.84 22.76
N HIS A 285 -4.81 -18.98 23.65
CA HIS A 285 -6.08 -18.27 23.49
C HIS A 285 -6.10 -16.95 24.25
N LEU A 286 -7.02 -16.07 23.86
CA LEU A 286 -7.38 -14.87 24.61
C LEU A 286 -8.76 -15.00 25.22
N ILE A 287 -8.94 -14.37 26.38
CA ILE A 287 -10.21 -14.26 27.08
C ILE A 287 -10.52 -12.77 27.23
N LEU A 288 -11.56 -12.30 26.56
CA LEU A 288 -12.05 -10.92 26.70
C LEU A 288 -13.34 -10.94 27.51
N ARG A 289 -13.26 -10.49 28.75
CA ARG A 289 -14.42 -10.31 29.63
C ARG A 289 -14.93 -8.87 29.48
N LEU A 290 -16.20 -8.76 29.18
CA LEU A 290 -17.00 -7.53 29.14
C LEU A 290 -18.01 -7.58 30.30
N PRO A 291 -18.70 -6.48 30.64
CA PRO A 291 -19.64 -6.45 31.76
C PRO A 291 -20.73 -7.52 31.68
N ASN A 292 -21.22 -7.82 30.46
CA ASN A 292 -22.34 -8.72 30.21
C ASN A 292 -21.99 -9.96 29.36
N ALA A 293 -20.71 -10.16 29.02
CA ALA A 293 -20.31 -11.24 28.12
C ALA A 293 -18.86 -11.67 28.35
N THR A 294 -18.53 -12.91 27.97
CA THR A 294 -17.13 -13.37 27.87
C THR A 294 -16.91 -13.91 26.47
N MET A 295 -15.88 -13.41 25.81
CA MET A 295 -15.45 -13.85 24.49
C MET A 295 -14.14 -14.63 24.61
N PHE A 296 -14.05 -15.77 23.94
CA PHE A 296 -12.82 -16.55 23.81
C PHE A 296 -12.36 -16.52 22.36
N LEU A 297 -11.10 -16.12 22.14
CA LEU A 297 -10.46 -16.15 20.83
C LEU A 297 -9.42 -17.28 20.84
N GLY A 298 -9.65 -18.31 20.03
CA GLY A 298 -8.83 -19.51 19.94
C GLY A 298 -8.11 -19.67 18.61
N GLN A 299 -7.22 -20.67 18.54
CA GLN A 299 -6.50 -21.04 17.32
C GLN A 299 -7.44 -21.32 16.13
N GLY A 300 -6.95 -21.11 14.91
CA GLY A 300 -7.77 -21.24 13.69
C GLY A 300 -8.79 -20.11 13.49
N GLY A 301 -8.69 -19.05 14.30
CA GLY A 301 -9.64 -17.94 14.31
C GLY A 301 -11.02 -18.36 14.79
N GLU A 302 -11.08 -19.27 15.75
CA GLU A 302 -12.31 -19.62 16.44
C GLU A 302 -12.66 -18.50 17.44
N VAL A 303 -13.90 -18.03 17.42
CA VAL A 303 -14.41 -17.07 18.40
C VAL A 303 -15.63 -17.66 19.06
N ARG A 304 -15.64 -17.70 20.40
CA ARG A 304 -16.80 -18.12 21.19
C ARG A 304 -17.30 -16.96 22.02
N VAL A 305 -18.60 -16.73 22.04
CA VAL A 305 -19.26 -15.72 22.88
C VAL A 305 -20.22 -16.43 23.81
N SER A 306 -20.00 -16.30 25.12
CA SER A 306 -20.82 -16.97 26.16
C SER A 306 -21.00 -18.48 25.93
N GLY A 307 -19.96 -19.14 25.41
CA GLY A 307 -19.92 -20.58 25.15
C GLY A 307 -20.36 -21.02 23.74
N GLN A 308 -20.93 -20.14 22.92
CA GLN A 308 -21.34 -20.46 21.54
C GLN A 308 -20.32 -19.99 20.51
N VAL A 309 -20.04 -20.80 19.49
CA VAL A 309 -19.13 -20.45 18.38
C VAL A 309 -19.80 -19.42 17.47
N LEU A 310 -19.12 -18.31 17.23
CA LEU A 310 -19.55 -17.25 16.33
C LEU A 310 -18.89 -17.42 14.95
N GLN A 311 -19.69 -17.40 13.89
CA GLN A 311 -19.20 -17.48 12.52
C GLN A 311 -18.85 -16.08 12.00
N LEU A 312 -17.55 -15.81 11.91
CA LEU A 312 -17.00 -14.55 11.42
C LEU A 312 -16.50 -14.67 9.98
N ASN A 313 -16.56 -13.55 9.26
CA ASN A 313 -16.02 -13.37 7.92
C ASN A 313 -15.27 -12.02 7.83
N GLU A 314 -14.86 -11.63 6.62
CA GLU A 314 -14.15 -10.37 6.39
C GLU A 314 -15.04 -9.13 6.60
N THR A 315 -16.36 -9.33 6.74
CA THR A 315 -17.31 -8.27 7.10
C THR A 315 -17.40 -8.14 8.61
N ALA A 316 -17.21 -6.92 9.10
CA ALA A 316 -17.32 -6.60 10.52
C ALA A 316 -18.72 -6.92 11.08
N GLN A 317 -18.77 -7.61 12.21
CA GLN A 317 -19.99 -7.92 12.97
C GLN A 317 -19.87 -7.33 14.37
N VAL A 318 -20.86 -6.55 14.80
CA VAL A 318 -20.87 -5.97 16.15
C VAL A 318 -21.59 -6.91 17.11
N VAL A 319 -20.88 -7.38 18.13
CA VAL A 319 -21.41 -8.27 19.17
C VAL A 319 -21.04 -7.68 20.54
N GLN A 320 -22.04 -7.37 21.36
CA GLN A 320 -21.82 -6.83 22.72
C GLN A 320 -20.91 -5.59 22.75
N GLY A 321 -21.03 -4.71 21.74
CA GLY A 321 -20.21 -3.49 21.63
C GLY A 321 -18.80 -3.69 21.05
N VAL A 322 -18.43 -4.92 20.70
CA VAL A 322 -17.16 -5.25 20.05
C VAL A 322 -17.39 -5.52 18.57
N GLU A 323 -16.66 -4.82 17.71
CA GLU A 323 -16.64 -5.06 16.28
C GLU A 323 -15.65 -6.19 15.97
N LEU A 324 -16.16 -7.33 15.51
CA LEU A 324 -15.40 -8.55 15.23
C LEU A 324 -15.33 -8.79 13.73
N LEU A 325 -14.13 -9.08 13.23
CA LEU A 325 -13.90 -9.53 11.86
C LEU A 325 -12.86 -10.65 11.84
N LYS A 326 -12.92 -11.48 10.81
CA LYS A 326 -11.97 -12.57 10.58
C LYS A 326 -11.54 -12.56 9.12
N ASP A 327 -10.24 -12.43 8.89
CA ASP A 327 -9.64 -12.55 7.57
C ASP A 327 -8.73 -13.79 7.49
N ARG A 328 -7.92 -13.88 6.44
CA ARG A 328 -6.96 -14.99 6.26
C ARG A 328 -5.76 -14.93 7.22
N THR A 329 -5.61 -13.84 7.95
CA THR A 329 -4.46 -13.55 8.81
C THR A 329 -4.77 -13.80 10.29
N GLY A 330 -5.99 -13.51 10.73
CA GLY A 330 -6.44 -13.70 12.10
C GLY A 330 -7.83 -13.13 12.38
N VAL A 331 -8.13 -12.94 13.67
CA VAL A 331 -9.34 -12.28 14.17
C VAL A 331 -8.95 -10.90 14.68
N THR A 332 -9.72 -9.88 14.29
CA THR A 332 -9.60 -8.53 14.86
C THR A 332 -10.87 -8.22 15.65
N ALA A 333 -10.70 -7.75 16.89
CA ALA A 333 -11.74 -7.29 17.78
C ALA A 333 -11.49 -5.81 18.12
N ARG A 334 -12.33 -4.91 17.63
CA ARG A 334 -12.24 -3.47 17.93
C ARG A 334 -13.25 -3.10 19.01
N MET A 335 -12.78 -2.32 19.98
CA MET A 335 -13.57 -1.76 21.07
C MET A 335 -13.51 -0.23 20.95
N PRO A 336 -14.41 0.39 20.15
CA PRO A 336 -14.37 1.83 19.90
C PRO A 336 -14.50 2.66 21.18
N SER A 337 -15.30 2.19 22.15
CA SER A 337 -15.54 2.87 23.42
C SER A 337 -14.29 3.02 24.29
N SER A 338 -13.29 2.15 24.10
CA SER A 338 -12.04 2.16 24.88
C SER A 338 -10.82 2.53 24.03
N ASN A 339 -11.02 2.83 22.73
CA ASN A 339 -9.96 3.03 21.74
C ASN A 339 -8.92 1.90 21.72
N VAL A 340 -9.37 0.65 21.78
CA VAL A 340 -8.52 -0.55 21.77
C VAL A 340 -8.90 -1.46 20.62
N THR A 341 -7.90 -1.96 19.90
CA THR A 341 -8.01 -3.00 18.89
C THR A 341 -7.17 -4.19 19.29
N ILE A 342 -7.78 -5.38 19.35
CA ILE A 342 -7.10 -6.63 19.63
C ILE A 342 -7.02 -7.42 18.32
N TYR A 343 -5.82 -7.83 17.92
CA TYR A 343 -5.61 -8.75 16.81
C TYR A 343 -4.99 -10.05 17.31
N PHE A 344 -5.54 -11.19 16.90
CA PHE A 344 -5.06 -12.50 17.30
C PHE A 344 -5.01 -13.44 16.09
N ASP A 345 -3.84 -13.99 15.80
CA ASP A 345 -3.64 -14.88 14.65
C ASP A 345 -3.67 -16.38 15.01
N GLY A 346 -3.99 -16.71 16.26
CA GLY A 346 -3.90 -18.05 16.83
C GLY A 346 -2.59 -18.31 17.58
N THR A 347 -1.54 -17.51 17.34
CA THR A 347 -0.20 -17.73 17.88
C THR A 347 0.44 -16.47 18.46
N THR A 348 0.10 -15.30 17.93
CA THR A 348 0.47 -13.98 18.45
C THR A 348 -0.77 -13.15 18.70
N ALA A 349 -0.72 -12.35 19.75
CA ALA A 349 -1.73 -11.34 20.06
C ALA A 349 -1.10 -9.95 20.02
N HIS A 350 -1.88 -8.97 19.58
CA HIS A 350 -1.49 -7.57 19.55
C HIS A 350 -2.64 -6.73 20.08
N VAL A 351 -2.38 -5.89 21.07
CA VAL A 351 -3.32 -4.93 21.64
C VAL A 351 -2.83 -3.54 21.25
N ALA A 352 -3.53 -2.91 20.31
CA ALA A 352 -3.19 -1.60 19.77
C ALA A 352 -4.19 -0.55 20.24
N GLY A 353 -3.71 0.62 20.64
CA GLY A 353 -4.56 1.74 21.03
C GLY A 353 -3.82 2.78 21.85
N THR A 354 -4.56 3.72 22.42
CA THR A 354 -4.03 4.68 23.41
C THR A 354 -4.87 4.60 24.69
N PRO A 355 -4.98 3.42 25.33
CA PRO A 355 -5.85 3.25 26.48
C PRO A 355 -5.34 4.07 27.67
N THR A 356 -6.27 4.68 28.41
CA THR A 356 -5.97 5.38 29.67
C THR A 356 -6.58 4.63 30.85
N GLY A 357 -5.93 4.71 32.02
CA GLY A 357 -6.44 4.05 33.23
C GLY A 357 -6.54 2.53 33.09
N VAL A 358 -5.55 1.90 32.44
CA VAL A 358 -5.45 0.44 32.31
C VAL A 358 -4.36 -0.12 33.22
N ALA A 359 -4.52 -1.38 33.63
CA ALA A 359 -3.54 -2.13 34.40
C ALA A 359 -3.38 -3.55 33.83
N GLY A 360 -2.23 -4.19 34.05
CA GLY A 360 -1.93 -5.53 33.54
C GLY A 360 -0.54 -5.61 32.90
N LEU A 361 -0.19 -6.77 32.34
CA LEU A 361 1.14 -6.99 31.76
C LEU A 361 1.46 -6.09 30.57
N CYS A 362 0.45 -5.54 29.88
CA CYS A 362 0.68 -4.55 28.82
C CYS A 362 1.14 -3.18 29.35
N GLY A 363 1.07 -2.94 30.66
CA GLY A 363 1.40 -1.66 31.27
C GLY A 363 0.42 -0.56 30.90
N ASN A 364 0.75 0.67 31.31
CA ASN A 364 -0.02 1.87 31.01
C ASN A 364 0.83 2.81 30.13
N PRO A 365 0.41 3.09 28.88
CA PRO A 365 1.22 3.91 27.97
C PRO A 365 1.38 5.35 28.47
N SER A 366 0.43 5.86 29.27
CA SER A 366 0.49 7.21 29.85
C SER A 366 1.35 7.30 31.12
N ASP A 367 1.67 6.16 31.75
CA ASP A 367 2.53 6.09 32.94
C ASP A 367 3.48 4.89 32.85
N PRO A 368 4.64 5.05 32.19
CA PRO A 368 5.63 4.00 32.05
C PRO A 368 6.25 3.52 33.37
N SER A 369 6.04 4.25 34.48
CA SER A 369 6.53 3.84 35.80
C SER A 369 5.65 2.77 36.44
N GLN A 370 4.39 2.66 36.00
CA GLN A 370 3.47 1.65 36.44
C GLN A 370 3.87 0.27 35.89
N THR A 371 4.36 -0.59 36.77
CA THR A 371 4.69 -1.98 36.46
C THR A 371 3.87 -2.93 37.32
N ILE A 372 3.58 -4.11 36.78
CA ILE A 372 3.00 -5.22 37.51
C ILE A 372 3.91 -6.43 37.38
N THR A 373 4.03 -7.22 38.44
CA THR A 373 4.76 -8.49 38.38
C THR A 373 3.92 -9.58 37.73
N LEU A 374 4.58 -10.60 37.20
CA LEU A 374 3.88 -11.76 36.62
C LEU A 374 2.95 -12.44 37.64
N SER A 375 3.38 -12.55 38.90
CA SER A 375 2.58 -13.10 40.00
C SER A 375 1.32 -12.31 40.30
N GLU A 376 1.38 -10.97 40.25
CA GLU A 376 0.22 -10.11 40.48
C GLU A 376 -0.76 -10.13 39.30
N ALA A 377 -0.25 -10.26 38.07
CA ALA A 377 -1.08 -10.33 36.88
C ALA A 377 -1.79 -11.68 36.71
N LYS A 378 -1.36 -12.73 37.43
CA LYS A 378 -1.91 -14.07 37.33
C LYS A 378 -3.39 -14.11 37.76
N SER A 379 -4.24 -14.69 36.93
CA SER A 379 -5.66 -14.87 37.24
C SER A 379 -5.94 -16.23 37.86
N ALA A 380 -6.27 -16.27 39.15
CA ALA A 380 -6.70 -17.50 39.81
C ALA A 380 -8.02 -18.06 39.24
N THR A 381 -8.91 -17.20 38.73
CA THR A 381 -10.22 -17.61 38.19
C THR A 381 -10.10 -18.34 36.86
N TYR A 382 -9.15 -17.94 36.02
CA TYR A 382 -8.97 -18.50 34.67
C TYR A 382 -7.76 -19.44 34.56
N SER A 383 -7.04 -19.66 35.66
CA SER A 383 -5.95 -20.61 35.73
C SER A 383 -6.43 -21.95 36.28
N GLU A 384 -6.03 -23.03 35.62
CA GLU A 384 -6.26 -24.39 36.11
C GLU A 384 -5.43 -24.65 37.39
N LEU A 385 -5.94 -25.50 38.29
CA LEU A 385 -5.19 -25.93 39.47
C LEU A 385 -3.88 -26.63 39.04
N GLY A 386 -2.75 -26.20 39.62
CA GLY A 386 -1.43 -26.73 39.25
C GLY A 386 -0.87 -26.21 37.92
N CYS A 387 -1.40 -25.10 37.38
CA CYS A 387 -0.88 -24.48 36.17
C CYS A 387 0.60 -24.06 36.26
N GLU A 388 1.10 -23.75 37.46
CA GLU A 388 2.50 -23.35 37.74
C GLU A 388 3.49 -24.51 37.68
N VAL A 389 3.00 -25.75 37.69
CA VAL A 389 3.86 -26.93 37.68
C VAL A 389 4.58 -26.96 36.35
N GLN A 390 5.89 -26.70 36.39
CA GLN A 390 6.70 -26.74 35.20
C GLN A 390 6.77 -28.16 34.63
N PRO A 391 6.84 -28.30 33.30
CA PRO A 391 6.98 -29.58 32.64
C PRO A 391 8.29 -30.29 33.05
N ALA A 392 8.21 -31.57 33.42
CA ALA A 392 9.32 -32.34 33.99
C ALA A 392 10.48 -32.64 33.01
N ASP A 393 10.29 -32.40 31.71
CA ASP A 393 11.25 -32.73 30.66
C ASP A 393 12.20 -31.55 30.37
N HIS A 394 13.07 -31.22 31.33
CA HIS A 394 14.20 -30.33 31.05
C HIS A 394 15.17 -31.03 30.10
N VAL A 395 15.08 -30.71 28.81
CA VAL A 395 16.12 -31.08 27.85
C VAL A 395 17.40 -30.30 28.20
N ASN A 396 18.52 -31.01 28.24
CA ASN A 396 19.85 -30.48 28.54
C ASN A 396 20.09 -29.12 27.84
N LYS A 397 20.38 -28.08 28.64
CA LYS A 397 20.74 -26.71 28.23
C LYS A 397 22.10 -26.61 27.52
N THR A 398 22.39 -27.51 26.59
CA THR A 398 23.64 -27.51 25.80
C THR A 398 23.45 -26.90 24.41
N MET A 399 22.39 -26.13 24.18
CA MET A 399 22.20 -25.41 22.92
C MET A 399 23.08 -24.16 22.85
N ASP A 400 23.75 -23.99 21.71
CA ASP A 400 24.51 -22.78 21.39
C ASP A 400 23.55 -21.63 21.07
N CYS A 401 23.23 -20.84 22.09
CA CYS A 401 22.45 -19.61 21.98
C CYS A 401 23.02 -18.59 20.99
N ASN A 402 24.32 -18.62 20.68
CA ASN A 402 24.90 -17.66 19.74
C ASN A 402 24.37 -17.88 18.32
N SER A 403 24.26 -19.14 17.89
CA SER A 403 23.65 -19.48 16.59
C SER A 403 22.18 -19.05 16.49
N THR A 404 21.46 -19.08 17.61
CA THR A 404 20.07 -18.64 17.71
C THR A 404 19.92 -17.13 17.59
N ALA A 405 20.80 -16.36 18.24
CA ALA A 405 20.79 -14.90 18.16
C ALA A 405 20.94 -14.43 16.70
N GLU A 406 21.82 -15.06 15.91
CA GLU A 406 21.99 -14.76 14.49
C GLU A 406 20.71 -15.01 13.67
N HIS A 407 19.96 -16.08 13.98
CA HIS A 407 18.68 -16.34 13.32
C HIS A 407 17.59 -15.30 13.66
N CYS A 408 17.66 -14.67 14.84
CA CYS A 408 16.73 -13.64 15.29
C CYS A 408 17.08 -12.23 14.76
N LYS A 409 18.36 -11.93 14.51
CA LYS A 409 18.84 -10.65 13.94
C LYS A 409 18.21 -10.26 12.60
N VAL A 410 17.54 -11.19 11.94
CA VAL A 410 16.81 -10.95 10.68
C VAL A 410 15.68 -9.92 10.82
N VAL A 411 15.23 -9.60 12.05
CA VAL A 411 14.34 -8.46 12.29
C VAL A 411 14.95 -7.11 11.86
N GLU A 412 16.28 -7.03 11.78
CA GLU A 412 17.03 -5.84 11.33
C GLU A 412 17.21 -5.79 9.80
N HIS A 413 16.71 -6.79 9.07
CA HIS A 413 16.80 -6.85 7.62
C HIS A 413 16.20 -5.60 6.94
N SER A 414 16.68 -5.24 5.75
CA SER A 414 16.24 -4.06 5.00
C SER A 414 14.74 -4.06 4.67
N ALA A 415 14.13 -5.24 4.60
CA ALA A 415 12.68 -5.42 4.43
C ALA A 415 11.84 -4.78 5.56
N PHE A 416 12.45 -4.54 6.73
CA PHE A 416 11.82 -3.86 7.86
C PHE A 416 12.29 -2.41 8.03
N ALA A 417 13.07 -1.86 7.09
CA ALA A 417 13.69 -0.54 7.24
C ALA A 417 12.68 0.60 7.42
N SER A 418 11.54 0.53 6.72
CA SER A 418 10.45 1.49 6.87
C SER A 418 9.74 1.40 8.23
N CYS A 419 9.96 0.33 8.99
CA CYS A 419 9.34 0.12 10.28
C CYS A 419 10.13 0.68 11.46
N ARG A 420 11.47 0.58 11.42
CA ARG A 420 12.36 0.92 12.54
C ARG A 420 12.14 2.33 13.13
N PRO A 421 11.81 3.38 12.33
CA PRO A 421 11.51 4.69 12.90
C PRO A 421 10.23 4.74 13.74
N HIS A 422 9.38 3.71 13.66
CA HIS A 422 8.05 3.66 14.24
C HIS A 422 7.92 2.58 15.34
N ALA A 423 8.60 1.44 15.19
CA ALA A 423 8.58 0.32 16.12
C ALA A 423 10.00 -0.18 16.40
N ASP A 424 10.40 -0.24 17.68
CA ASP A 424 11.69 -0.79 18.09
C ASP A 424 11.75 -2.32 17.86
N PRO A 425 12.70 -2.84 17.06
CA PRO A 425 12.85 -4.27 16.86
C PRO A 425 13.47 -5.02 18.06
N GLN A 426 14.16 -4.34 18.99
CA GLN A 426 14.94 -4.99 20.05
C GLN A 426 14.12 -5.91 20.96
N PRO A 427 12.90 -5.56 21.42
CA PRO A 427 12.09 -6.46 22.24
C PRO A 427 11.75 -7.78 21.52
N TYR A 428 11.52 -7.73 20.21
CA TYR A 428 11.21 -8.93 19.41
C TYR A 428 12.45 -9.79 19.16
N LEU A 429 13.62 -9.16 18.98
CA LEU A 429 14.92 -9.83 18.90
C LEU A 429 15.20 -10.61 20.19
N SER A 430 15.05 -9.95 21.34
CA SER A 430 15.30 -10.54 22.66
C SER A 430 14.33 -11.67 22.95
N ALA A 431 13.02 -11.45 22.75
CA ALA A 431 12.01 -12.51 22.92
C ALA A 431 12.26 -13.72 22.01
N CYS A 432 12.69 -13.48 20.76
CA CYS A 432 13.08 -14.54 19.83
C CYS A 432 14.29 -15.33 20.34
N THR A 433 15.33 -14.63 20.78
CA THR A 433 16.57 -15.25 21.25
C THR A 433 16.32 -16.07 22.51
N ASP A 434 15.61 -15.51 23.49
CA ASP A 434 15.26 -16.18 24.74
C ASP A 434 14.42 -17.43 24.49
N THR A 435 13.45 -17.35 23.57
CA THR A 435 12.58 -18.48 23.24
C THR A 435 13.36 -19.58 22.53
N LEU A 436 14.06 -19.23 21.45
CA LEU A 436 14.75 -20.21 20.60
C LEU A 436 16.01 -20.81 21.26
N CYS A 437 16.54 -20.15 22.29
CA CYS A 437 17.59 -20.70 23.15
C CYS A 437 17.11 -21.91 23.96
N ASN A 438 15.86 -21.86 24.42
CA ASN A 438 15.26 -22.89 25.26
C ASN A 438 14.44 -23.91 24.45
N TYR A 439 14.02 -23.53 23.23
CA TYR A 439 13.23 -24.37 22.32
C TYR A 439 13.86 -24.32 20.92
N PRO A 440 14.59 -25.36 20.47
CA PRO A 440 15.26 -25.35 19.17
C PRO A 440 14.26 -25.08 18.04
N VAL A 441 14.80 -24.64 16.90
CA VAL A 441 14.13 -24.16 15.65
C VAL A 441 13.16 -25.19 15.03
N ALA A 442 12.15 -25.59 15.77
CA ALA A 442 11.01 -26.37 15.35
C ALA A 442 9.79 -25.45 15.20
N ASP A 443 8.79 -25.90 14.44
CA ASP A 443 7.45 -25.30 14.35
C ASP A 443 7.38 -23.84 13.81
N GLY A 444 8.44 -23.35 13.15
CA GLY A 444 8.40 -22.06 12.44
C GLY A 444 8.42 -20.82 13.35
N LEU A 445 8.83 -20.96 14.61
CA LEU A 445 8.83 -19.89 15.63
C LEU A 445 9.61 -18.64 15.20
N ARG A 446 10.73 -18.77 14.50
CA ARG A 446 11.47 -17.62 13.93
C ARG A 446 10.56 -16.72 13.09
N CYS A 447 9.78 -17.31 12.20
CA CYS A 447 8.84 -16.56 11.36
C CYS A 447 7.67 -15.98 12.15
N GLN A 448 7.32 -16.57 13.30
CA GLN A 448 6.31 -16.04 14.21
C GLN A 448 6.78 -14.72 14.85
N PHE A 449 8.03 -14.63 15.32
CA PHE A 449 8.59 -13.38 15.86
C PHE A 449 8.68 -12.26 14.81
N LEU A 450 9.12 -12.60 13.60
CA LEU A 450 9.14 -11.64 12.49
C LEU A 450 7.72 -11.20 12.09
N LYS A 451 6.73 -12.12 12.15
CA LYS A 451 5.32 -11.79 11.93
C LYS A 451 4.79 -10.87 13.03
N ALA A 452 5.15 -11.11 14.29
CA ALA A 452 4.74 -10.25 15.40
C ALA A 452 5.26 -8.81 15.19
N TYR A 453 6.56 -8.65 14.88
CA TYR A 453 7.13 -7.33 14.60
C TYR A 453 6.48 -6.64 13.40
N ALA A 454 6.28 -7.37 12.29
CA ALA A 454 5.61 -6.84 11.11
C ALA A 454 4.16 -6.42 11.38
N THR A 455 3.47 -7.14 12.26
CA THR A 455 2.07 -6.88 12.62
C THR A 455 1.98 -5.63 13.50
N THR A 456 2.87 -5.50 14.49
CA THR A 456 3.03 -4.27 15.28
C THR A 456 3.30 -3.08 14.38
N CYS A 457 4.20 -3.24 13.41
CA CYS A 457 4.49 -2.20 12.43
C CYS A 457 3.25 -1.74 11.67
N ASN A 458 2.47 -2.70 11.18
CA ASN A 458 1.26 -2.42 10.42
C ASN A 458 0.23 -1.68 11.29
N LEU A 459 0.06 -2.10 12.54
CA LEU A 459 -0.84 -1.43 13.49
C LEU A 459 -0.41 0.01 13.78
N GLN A 460 0.90 0.29 13.83
CA GLN A 460 1.43 1.63 14.11
C GLN A 460 1.53 2.56 12.89
N THR A 461 1.56 2.00 11.68
CA THR A 461 1.84 2.78 10.46
C THR A 461 0.75 2.69 9.39
N GLY A 462 -0.19 1.76 9.52
CA GLY A 462 -1.16 1.41 8.48
C GLY A 462 -0.52 0.77 7.24
N LYS A 463 0.78 0.46 7.26
CA LYS A 463 1.53 -0.06 6.11
C LYS A 463 1.78 -1.55 6.26
N THR A 464 1.34 -2.30 5.26
CA THR A 464 1.65 -3.73 5.14
C THR A 464 3.06 -3.92 4.57
N LEU A 465 3.92 -4.60 5.32
CA LEU A 465 5.30 -4.91 4.89
C LEU A 465 5.36 -6.20 4.07
N GLN A 466 6.07 -6.16 2.94
CA GLN A 466 6.40 -7.33 2.13
C GLN A 466 7.74 -7.92 2.57
N TRP A 467 7.73 -8.70 3.66
CA TRP A 467 8.95 -9.20 4.30
C TRP A 467 9.17 -10.70 4.16
N ARG A 468 8.11 -11.49 3.93
CA ARG A 468 8.14 -12.96 4.04
C ARG A 468 9.13 -13.60 3.07
N GLU A 469 9.09 -13.19 1.80
CA GLU A 469 9.99 -13.74 0.77
C GLU A 469 11.44 -13.34 1.03
N ALA A 470 11.67 -12.07 1.37
CA ALA A 470 12.99 -11.51 1.61
C ALA A 470 13.76 -12.22 2.75
N VAL A 471 13.05 -12.81 3.71
CA VAL A 471 13.66 -13.46 4.88
C VAL A 471 13.44 -14.99 4.93
N GLY A 472 12.87 -15.58 3.89
CA GLY A 472 12.63 -17.03 3.82
C GLY A 472 11.49 -17.55 4.69
N CYS A 473 10.47 -16.72 4.95
CA CYS A 473 9.26 -17.04 5.73
C CYS A 473 8.00 -17.18 4.86
N SER A 474 8.16 -17.45 3.57
CA SER A 474 7.07 -17.84 2.68
C SER A 474 6.43 -19.13 3.19
N LYS A 475 5.09 -19.21 3.19
CA LYS A 475 4.42 -20.46 3.54
C LYS A 475 4.94 -21.54 2.57
N ILE A 476 5.61 -22.57 3.10
CA ILE A 476 5.75 -23.81 2.36
C ILE A 476 4.32 -24.22 2.02
N GLN A 477 3.96 -24.21 0.73
CA GLN A 477 2.73 -24.84 0.28
C GLN A 477 2.71 -26.21 0.91
N SER A 478 1.63 -26.54 1.60
CA SER A 478 1.35 -27.87 2.10
C SER A 478 1.61 -28.89 0.99
N SER A 479 2.79 -29.52 1.00
CA SER A 479 2.96 -30.82 0.38
C SER A 479 2.21 -31.81 1.26
N LEU A 480 0.95 -32.03 0.92
CA LEU A 480 0.47 -33.41 0.86
C LEU A 480 1.55 -34.24 0.15
N PHE A 481 1.86 -35.43 0.69
CA PHE A 481 3.04 -36.27 0.40
C PHE A 481 4.32 -35.73 1.10
N VAL A 482 4.86 -36.30 2.17
CA VAL A 482 5.15 -37.71 2.45
C VAL A 482 5.22 -37.90 3.98
N PHE A 483 4.23 -38.57 4.59
CA PHE A 483 4.39 -39.23 5.89
C PHE A 483 3.50 -40.49 5.91
N SER A 484 3.85 -41.45 5.05
CA SER A 484 3.53 -42.85 5.30
C SER A 484 4.77 -43.65 4.96
N GLN A 485 5.16 -44.54 5.87
CA GLN A 485 6.41 -45.32 5.90
C GLN A 485 7.57 -44.57 6.56
N ILE A 486 7.64 -44.57 7.90
CA ILE A 486 8.60 -45.36 8.68
C ILE A 486 7.98 -45.58 10.07
N PHE A 487 7.24 -46.67 10.25
CA PHE A 487 7.09 -47.30 11.57
C PHE A 487 7.82 -48.65 11.50
N PRO A 488 8.83 -48.92 12.34
CA PRO A 488 9.34 -50.26 12.49
C PRO A 488 8.23 -51.12 13.10
N LYS A 489 7.81 -52.16 12.38
CA LYS A 489 6.91 -53.19 12.92
C LYS A 489 7.59 -53.87 14.10
N ALA A 490 7.04 -53.69 15.30
CA ALA A 490 7.28 -54.57 16.43
C ALA A 490 6.00 -55.38 16.73
N CYS A 491 6.17 -56.70 16.62
CA CYS A 491 5.35 -57.85 17.02
C CYS A 491 4.01 -57.62 17.76
N GLY A 492 2.95 -58.23 17.20
CA GLY A 492 1.74 -58.64 17.92
C GLY A 492 1.31 -60.04 17.46
N LYS A 493 1.38 -61.00 18.38
CA LYS A 493 1.09 -62.44 18.19
C LYS A 493 -0.41 -62.71 18.00
N ASN A 494 -0.69 -63.69 17.14
CA ASN A 494 -1.70 -64.76 17.16
C ASN A 494 -3.10 -64.57 17.78
N ALA A 495 -4.07 -65.10 17.00
CA ALA A 495 -5.36 -65.73 17.30
C ALA A 495 -6.53 -64.90 16.73
N VAL A 496 -7.42 -65.39 15.85
CA VAL A 496 -8.26 -66.59 16.01
C VAL A 496 -8.76 -67.07 14.62
N ARG A 497 -8.78 -68.39 14.40
CA ARG A 497 -9.43 -69.10 13.27
C ARG A 497 -10.94 -68.88 13.26
N ARG A 498 -11.57 -68.87 12.07
CA ARG A 498 -12.84 -69.57 11.82
C ARG A 498 -12.98 -69.94 10.34
N ASN A 499 -13.12 -71.25 10.15
CA ASN A 499 -13.61 -72.08 9.03
C ASN A 499 -13.30 -71.69 7.59
#